data_AF-A0A8J6BDL6-F1
#
_entry.id   AF-A0A8J6BDL6-F1
#
_cell.length_a   1.000
_cell.length_b   1.000
_cell.length_c   1.000
_cell.angle_alpha   90.00
_cell.angle_beta   90.00
_cell.angle_gamma   90.00
#
_symmetry.space_group_name_H-M   'P 1'
#
loop_
_entity.id
_entity.type
_entity.pdbx_description
1 polymer ?
#
loop_
_entity_poly.entity_id
_entity_poly.type
_entity_poly.pdbx_seq_one_letter_code
_entity_poly.pdbx_strand_id
1 'polypeptide(L)' 'MDGDDVSNHFVALLSCSDKEEEFITPCGACRQVMREFGPEWRIILSKPSGSYVIKSLHQLLPMSFGPENLTTE' A
#
# COMPACT_ATOMS: atom_id res chain seq x y z
N MET A 1 -28.77 11.35 9.97
CA MET A 1 -28.12 11.55 8.67
C MET A 1 -26.67 11.18 8.87
N ASP A 2 -26.38 9.89 8.92
CA ASP A 2 -25.00 9.39 8.80
C ASP A 2 -25.18 8.09 8.03
N GLY A 3 -25.29 8.26 6.72
CA GLY A 3 -25.24 7.14 5.80
C GLY A 3 -23.79 6.69 5.79
N ASP A 4 -23.52 5.60 6.49
CA ASP A 4 -22.27 4.85 6.37
C ASP A 4 -22.15 4.38 4.91
N ASP A 5 -21.54 5.24 4.09
CA ASP A 5 -20.97 4.88 2.80
C ASP A 5 -19.81 3.93 3.08
N VAL A 6 -20.10 2.63 3.04
CA VAL A 6 -19.10 1.56 3.10
C VAL A 6 -18.39 1.48 1.74
N SER A 7 -17.78 2.57 1.31
CA SER A 7 -16.71 2.49 0.33
C SER A 7 -15.49 1.91 1.05
N ASN A 8 -14.97 0.79 0.57
CA ASN A 8 -13.76 0.14 1.10
C ASN A 8 -12.54 1.07 0.94
N HIS A 9 -12.45 2.10 1.78
CA HIS A 9 -11.33 3.02 1.85
C HIS A 9 -10.29 2.42 2.77
N PHE A 10 -9.40 1.62 2.21
CA PHE A 10 -8.21 1.23 2.94
C PHE A 10 -7.30 2.44 3.14
N VAL A 11 -7.08 2.81 4.41
CA VAL A 11 -6.39 4.06 4.74
C VAL A 11 -4.87 3.91 4.85
N ALA A 12 -4.38 2.76 5.33
CA ALA A 12 -2.95 2.49 5.48
C ALA A 12 -2.61 1.00 5.61
N LEU A 13 -1.37 0.64 5.26
CA LEU A 13 -0.75 -0.68 5.51
C LEU A 13 0.57 -0.52 6.27
N LEU A 14 0.84 -1.39 7.24
CA LEU A 14 2.09 -1.43 8.02
C LEU A 14 2.97 -2.60 7.57
N SER A 15 4.25 -2.33 7.35
CA SER A 15 5.29 -3.33 7.13
C SER A 15 6.25 -3.36 8.32
N CYS A 16 6.44 -4.56 8.91
CA CYS A 16 7.29 -4.82 10.07
C CYS A 16 8.23 -6.00 9.79
N SER A 17 9.46 -5.93 10.29
CA SER A 17 10.42 -7.04 10.28
C SER A 17 11.37 -6.91 11.46
N ASP A 18 12.02 -8.00 11.82
CA ASP A 18 13.01 -8.03 12.91
C ASP A 18 14.39 -7.45 12.49
N LYS A 19 14.53 -6.94 11.27
CA LYS A 19 15.75 -6.28 10.81
C LYS A 19 15.84 -4.86 11.37
N GLU A 20 16.89 -4.57 12.14
CA GLU A 20 17.07 -3.27 12.79
C GLU A 20 17.56 -2.16 11.85
N GLU A 21 18.43 -2.49 10.90
CA GLU A 21 19.11 -1.47 10.08
C GLU A 21 18.36 -1.08 8.80
N GLU A 22 17.37 -1.88 8.37
CA GLU A 22 16.66 -1.69 7.10
C GLU A 22 15.15 -1.50 7.32
N PHE A 23 14.54 -0.58 6.55
CA PHE A 23 13.09 -0.54 6.47
C PHE A 23 12.62 -1.68 5.57
N ILE A 24 11.79 -2.59 6.10
CA ILE A 24 11.15 -3.60 5.27
C ILE A 24 10.14 -2.93 4.34
N THR A 25 10.15 -3.32 3.07
CA THR A 25 9.16 -2.88 2.09
C THR A 25 8.24 -4.06 1.75
N PRO A 26 6.93 -3.83 1.49
CA PRO A 26 6.05 -4.90 1.04
C PRO A 26 6.61 -5.49 -0.25
N CYS A 27 6.51 -6.81 -0.44
CA CYS A 27 6.98 -7.45 -1.66
C CYS A 27 6.11 -7.06 -2.87
N GLY A 28 6.55 -7.38 -4.08
CA GLY A 28 5.82 -7.04 -5.31
C GLY A 28 4.39 -7.57 -5.32
N ALA A 29 4.17 -8.81 -4.86
CA ALA A 29 2.84 -9.41 -4.78
C ALA A 29 1.92 -8.63 -3.82
N CYS A 30 2.41 -8.26 -2.63
CA CYS A 30 1.64 -7.44 -1.70
C CYS A 30 1.25 -6.08 -2.31
N ARG A 31 2.18 -5.43 -3.02
CA ARG A 31 1.92 -4.15 -3.71
C ARG A 31 0.85 -4.31 -4.80
N GLN A 32 0.91 -5.40 -5.55
CA GLN A 32 -0.06 -5.68 -6.61
C GLN A 32 -1.46 -5.97 -6.04
N VAL A 33 -1.55 -6.70 -4.91
CA VAL A 33 -2.82 -6.90 -4.21
C VAL A 33 -3.38 -5.57 -3.72
N MET A 34 -2.57 -4.71 -3.09
CA MET A 34 -3.02 -3.36 -2.68
C MET A 34 -3.57 -2.56 -3.87
N ARG A 35 -2.88 -2.62 -5.02
CA ARG A 35 -3.29 -1.91 -6.24
C ARG A 35 -4.66 -2.33 -6.76
N GLU A 36 -5.02 -3.60 -6.62
CA GLU A 36 -6.35 -4.10 -7.01
C GLU A 36 -7.47 -3.41 -6.24
N PHE A 37 -7.23 -3.08 -4.96
CA PHE A 37 -8.21 -2.46 -4.07
C PHE A 37 -8.12 -0.94 -4.03
N GLY A 38 -7.21 -0.33 -4.80
CA GLY A 38 -7.10 1.11 -4.95
C GLY A 38 -5.66 1.60 -5.15
N PRO A 39 -5.46 2.73 -5.84
CA PRO A 39 -4.14 3.33 -5.99
C PRO A 39 -3.71 4.15 -4.76
N GLU A 40 -4.68 4.65 -3.99
CA GLU A 40 -4.47 5.59 -2.89
C GLU A 40 -4.19 4.89 -1.55
N TRP A 41 -2.98 4.35 -1.39
CA TRP A 41 -2.53 3.77 -0.13
C TRP A 41 -1.39 4.57 0.50
N ARG A 42 -1.45 4.70 1.83
CA ARG A 42 -0.30 5.09 2.66
C ARG A 42 0.35 3.85 3.27
N ILE A 43 1.62 3.63 2.98
CA ILE A 43 2.37 2.45 3.43
C ILE A 43 3.39 2.92 4.46
N ILE A 44 3.23 2.43 5.70
CA ILE A 44 4.11 2.71 6.82
C ILE A 44 5.17 1.60 6.86
N LEU A 45 6.43 1.98 6.68
CA LEU A 45 7.57 1.07 6.77
C LEU A 45 8.22 1.30 8.12
N SER A 46 8.14 0.32 9.01
CA SER A 46 8.62 0.44 10.38
C SER A 46 9.89 -0.38 10.61
N LYS A 47 10.65 0.02 11.63
CA LYS A 47 11.78 -0.72 12.18
C LYS A 47 11.47 -1.15 13.61
N PRO A 48 12.15 -2.19 14.14
CA PRO A 48 12.07 -2.57 15.55
C PRO A 48 12.36 -1.42 16.52
N SER A 49 13.21 -0.46 16.12
CA SER A 49 13.50 0.75 16.91
C SER A 49 12.31 1.71 17.10
N GLY A 50 11.18 1.45 16.46
CA GLY A 50 10.01 2.34 16.46
C GLY A 50 10.10 3.48 15.43
N SER A 51 11.25 3.63 14.76
CA SER A 51 11.36 4.55 13.62
C SER A 51 10.53 4.05 12.43
N TYR A 52 9.93 4.97 11.68
CA TYR A 52 9.15 4.64 10.50
C TYR A 52 9.27 5.70 9.40
N VAL A 53 8.98 5.28 8.17
CA VAL A 53 8.80 6.18 7.03
C VAL A 53 7.47 5.86 6.34
N ILE A 54 6.83 6.87 5.77
CA ILE A 54 5.59 6.71 5.02
C ILE A 54 5.89 6.87 3.53
N LYS A 55 5.39 5.95 2.71
CA LYS A 55 5.43 5.98 1.25
C LYS A 55 4.04 5.80 0.68
N SER A 56 3.77 6.32 -0.51
CA SER A 56 2.56 5.97 -1.23
C SER A 56 2.75 4.66 -2.01
N LEU A 57 1.65 3.98 -2.36
CA LEU A 57 1.72 2.82 -3.25
C LEU A 57 2.29 3.21 -4.63
N HIS A 58 1.93 4.38 -5.16
CA HIS A 58 2.50 4.87 -6.43
C HIS A 58 4.03 5.01 -6.39
N GLN A 59 4.60 5.45 -5.27
CA GLN A 59 6.06 5.52 -5.10
C GLN A 59 6.71 4.13 -5.05
N LEU A 60 6.01 3.13 -4.51
CA LEU A 60 6.51 1.77 -4.36
C LEU A 60 6.22 0.87 -5.58
N LEU A 61 5.25 1.23 -6.41
CA LEU A 61 4.85 0.47 -7.60
C LEU A 61 4.44 1.44 -8.72
N PRO A 62 5.42 2.17 -9.29
CA PRO A 62 5.17 3.15 -10.35
C PRO A 62 4.72 2.45 -11.63
N MET A 63 3.88 3.13 -12.43
CA MET A 63 3.34 2.62 -13.70
C MET A 63 2.76 1.20 -13.58
N SER A 64 2.08 0.94 -12.47
CA SER A 64 1.58 -0.39 -12.15
C SER A 64 0.48 -0.83 -13.12
N PHE A 65 0.38 -2.15 -13.33
CA PHE A 65 -0.78 -2.76 -13.98
C PHE A 65 -1.97 -2.79 -13.02
N GLY A 66 -3.16 -2.39 -13.47
CA GLY A 66 -4.36 -2.29 -12.65
C GLY A 66 -5.65 -2.59 -13.44
N PRO A 67 -6.81 -2.46 -12.80
CA PRO A 67 -8.11 -2.72 -13.42
C PRO A 67 -8.33 -1.97 -14.73
N GLU A 68 -7.79 -0.75 -14.85
CA GLU A 68 -7.85 0.06 -16.06
C GLU A 68 -7.11 -0.53 -17.27
N ASN A 69 -6.22 -1.51 -17.05
CA ASN A 69 -5.48 -2.17 -18.11
C ASN A 69 -6.18 -3.43 -18.65
N LEU A 70 -7.27 -3.86 -18.01
CA LEU A 70 -8.05 -5.04 -18.42
C LEU A 70 -9.17 -4.71 -19.41
N THR A 71 -9.48 -3.42 -19.60
CA THR A 71 -10.48 -3.00 -20.58
C THR A 71 -9.87 -3.07 -21.99
N THR A 72 -10.36 -3.99 -22.80
CA THR A 72 -10.20 -3.95 -24.25
C THR A 72 -11.19 -2.93 -24.81
N GLU A 73 -10.72 -1.96 -25.59
CA GLU A 73 -11.60 -1.27 -26.54
C GLU A 73 -12.16 -2.26 -27.58
#